data_AF-X1LD54-F1
#
_entry.id   AF-X1LD54-F1
#
_cell.length_a   1.000
_cell.length_b   1.000
_cell.length_c   1.000
_cell.angle_alpha   90.00
_cell.angle_beta   90.00
_cell.angle_gamma   90.00
#
_symmetry.space_group_name_H-M   'P 1'
#
loop_
_entity.id
_entity.type
_entity.pdbx_description
1 polymer ?
#
loop_
_entity_poly.entity_id
_entity_poly.type
_entity_poly.pdbx_seq_one_letter_code
_entity_poly.pdbx_strand_id
1 'polypeptide(L)' 'TKADVADRLGKLDLPGSMLEYLLAKFDLDRVRKTQRPSKADFLNWYKLDLIPVDTLRAELRLDGYNDYYIDNYLKQVAAV' A
#
# COMPACT_ATOMS: atom_id res chain seq x y z
N THR A 1 -3.90 15.04 11.33
CA THR A 1 -4.06 15.57 9.96
C THR A 1 -2.80 16.34 9.57
N LYS A 2 -2.57 16.68 8.30
CA LYS A 2 -1.37 17.46 7.89
C LYS A 2 -1.24 18.78 8.67
N ALA A 3 -2.39 19.43 8.97
CA ALA A 3 -2.46 20.62 9.81
C ALA A 3 -1.98 20.39 11.26
N ASP A 4 -2.37 19.28 11.88
CA ASP A 4 -1.93 18.92 13.24
C ASP A 4 -0.42 18.65 13.31
N VAL A 5 0.15 18.04 12.24
CA VAL A 5 1.59 17.80 12.14
C VAL A 5 2.35 19.12 11.94
N ALA A 6 1.83 20.04 11.12
CA ALA A 6 2.42 21.36 10.93
C ALA A 6 2.41 22.19 12.22
N ASP A 7 1.32 22.16 12.99
CA ASP A 7 1.21 22.85 14.28
C ASP A 7 2.23 22.32 15.31
N ARG A 8 2.39 20.99 15.40
CA ARG A 8 3.38 20.37 16.31
C ARG A 8 4.82 20.65 15.90
N LEU A 9 5.11 20.67 14.59
CA LEU A 9 6.45 20.97 14.09
C LEU A 9 6.78 22.47 14.21
N GLY A 10 5.78 23.35 14.08
CA GLY A 10 5.96 24.80 14.29
C GLY A 10 6.32 25.15 15.74
N LYS A 11 5.94 24.31 16.71
CA LYS A 11 6.31 24.45 18.13
C LYS A 11 7.75 24.07 18.44
N LEU A 12 8.48 23.49 17.48
CA LEU A 12 9.87 23.05 17.65
C LEU A 12 10.90 24.13 17.23
N ASP A 13 10.44 25.35 16.94
CA ASP A 13 11.26 26.50 16.51
C ASP A 13 12.26 26.15 15.40
N LEU A 14 11.82 25.31 14.48
CA LEU A 14 12.65 24.82 13.38
C LEU A 14 12.78 25.92 12.30
N PRO A 15 13.94 26.03 11.63
CA PRO A 15 14.07 26.85 10.44
C PRO A 15 13.00 26.50 9.40
N GLY A 16 12.42 27.50 8.74
CA GLY A 16 11.31 27.30 7.78
C GLY A 16 11.62 26.27 6.68
N SER A 17 12.87 26.23 6.20
CA SER A 17 13.34 25.23 5.22
C SER A 17 13.33 23.80 5.75
N MET A 18 13.59 23.61 7.05
CA MET A 18 13.53 22.30 7.71
C MET A 18 12.09 21.85 7.94
N LEU A 19 11.19 22.79 8.26
CA LEU A 19 9.75 22.52 8.38
C LEU A 19 9.16 22.07 7.04
N GLU A 20 9.48 22.76 5.95
CA GLU A 20 9.04 22.39 4.59
C GLU A 20 9.56 21.00 4.19
N TYR A 21 10.83 20.71 4.47
CA TYR A 21 11.41 19.39 4.23
C TYR A 21 10.68 18.28 5.00
N LEU A 22 10.38 18.49 6.28
CA LEU A 22 9.68 17.51 7.11
C LEU A 22 8.22 17.30 6.67
N LEU A 23 7.52 18.35 6.24
CA LEU A 23 6.17 18.23 5.68
C LEU A 23 6.16 17.50 4.34
N ALA A 24 7.14 17.78 3.46
CA ALA A 24 7.29 17.06 2.20
C ALA A 24 7.60 15.57 2.44
N LYS A 25 8.47 15.26 3.41
CA LYS A 25 8.76 13.88 3.82
C LYS A 25 7.52 13.19 4.41
N PHE A 26 6.75 13.88 5.25
CA PHE A 26 5.52 13.36 5.81
C PHE A 26 4.50 13.00 4.71
N ASP A 27 4.33 13.86 3.71
CA ASP A 27 3.45 13.54 2.57
C ASP A 27 3.98 12.36 1.75
N LEU A 28 5.29 12.28 1.51
CA LEU A 28 5.91 11.17 0.78
C LEU A 28 5.76 9.84 1.52
N ASP A 29 5.98 9.82 2.84
CA ASP A 29 5.82 8.63 3.67
C ASP A 29 4.34 8.21 3.79
N ARG A 30 3.43 9.18 3.80
CA ARG A 30 1.99 8.92 3.75
C ARG A 30 1.61 8.28 2.41
N VAL A 31 2.08 8.83 1.29
CA VAL A 31 1.87 8.27 -0.06
C VAL A 31 2.44 6.85 -0.15
N ARG A 32 3.64 6.60 0.39
CA ARG A 32 4.26 5.28 0.44
C ARG A 32 3.43 4.26 1.23
N LYS A 33 2.83 4.65 2.36
CA LYS A 33 1.93 3.77 3.14
C LYS A 33 0.57 3.52 2.48
N THR A 34 0.18 4.34 1.51
CA THR A 34 -1.00 4.13 0.65
C THR A 34 -0.71 3.37 -0.64
N GLN A 35 0.56 3.04 -0.94
CA GLN A 35 0.82 2.23 -2.13
C GLN A 35 0.19 0.86 -1.92
N ARG A 36 -0.74 0.56 -2.82
CA ARG A 36 -1.43 -0.72 -2.85
C ARG A 36 -0.37 -1.83 -2.98
N PRO A 37 -0.50 -2.92 -2.21
CA PRO A 37 0.39 -4.07 -2.32
C PRO A 37 0.48 -4.55 -3.78
N SER A 38 1.61 -5.12 -4.15
CA SER A 38 1.77 -5.66 -5.50
C SER A 38 0.99 -6.96 -5.67
N LYS A 39 0.77 -7.37 -6.93
CA LYS A 39 0.29 -8.72 -7.26
C LYS A 39 1.07 -9.81 -6.51
N ALA A 40 2.40 -9.70 -6.42
CA ALA A 40 3.22 -10.70 -5.76
C ALA A 40 2.94 -10.78 -4.26
N ASP A 41 2.69 -9.64 -3.62
CA ASP A 41 2.31 -9.56 -2.21
C ASP A 41 0.97 -10.24 -1.96
N PHE A 42 -0.05 -9.94 -2.77
CA PHE A 42 -1.37 -10.59 -2.66
C PHE A 42 -1.30 -12.10 -2.87
N LEU A 43 -0.52 -12.58 -3.86
CA LEU A 43 -0.32 -14.02 -4.07
C LEU A 43 0.39 -14.67 -2.88
N ASN A 44 1.36 -13.98 -2.28
CA ASN A 44 2.06 -14.47 -1.10
C ASN A 44 1.14 -14.51 0.12
N TRP A 45 0.29 -13.50 0.31
CA TRP A 45 -0.68 -13.50 1.40
C TRP A 45 -1.70 -14.62 1.27
N TYR A 46 -2.14 -14.92 0.06
CA TYR A 46 -3.01 -16.06 -0.19
C TYR A 46 -2.28 -17.40 0.10
N LYS A 47 -1.00 -17.55 -0.29
CA LYS A 47 -0.17 -18.73 0.07
C LYS A 47 -0.07 -18.94 1.57
N LEU A 48 0.04 -17.84 2.31
CA LEU A 48 0.19 -17.85 3.76
C LEU A 48 -1.16 -17.92 4.49
N ASP A 49 -2.27 -18.13 3.77
CA ASP A 49 -3.65 -18.17 4.29
C ASP A 49 -4.03 -16.90 5.08
N LEU A 50 -3.42 -15.76 4.76
CA LEU A 50 -3.71 -14.46 5.39
C LEU A 50 -4.94 -13.79 4.78
N ILE A 51 -5.31 -14.15 3.55
CA ILE A 51 -6.48 -13.65 2.85
C ILE A 51 -7.22 -14.80 2.14
N PRO A 52 -8.55 -14.77 2.04
CA PRO A 52 -9.30 -15.76 1.29
C PRO A 52 -9.19 -15.54 -0.22
N VAL A 53 -9.55 -16.57 -0.99
CA VAL A 53 -9.55 -16.54 -2.47
C VAL A 53 -10.39 -15.39 -3.05
N ASP A 54 -11.53 -15.08 -2.43
CA ASP A 54 -12.41 -14.01 -2.90
C ASP A 54 -11.77 -12.63 -2.75
N THR A 55 -11.00 -12.41 -1.67
CA THR A 55 -10.22 -11.19 -1.48
C THR A 55 -9.11 -11.09 -2.52
N LEU A 56 -8.37 -12.16 -2.77
CA LEU A 56 -7.35 -12.16 -3.83
C LEU A 56 -7.95 -11.85 -5.20
N ARG A 57 -9.10 -12.45 -5.55
CA ARG A 57 -9.81 -12.19 -6.80
C ARG A 57 -10.25 -10.73 -6.92
N ALA A 58 -10.83 -10.16 -5.88
CA ALA A 58 -11.26 -8.78 -5.86
C ALA A 58 -10.08 -7.82 -6.06
N GLU A 59 -8.97 -8.06 -5.37
CA GLU A 59 -7.77 -7.24 -5.49
C GLU A 59 -7.16 -7.35 -6.90
N LEU A 60 -7.01 -8.55 -7.46
CA LEU A 60 -6.46 -8.69 -8.81
C LEU A 60 -7.37 -8.07 -9.89
N ARG A 61 -8.69 -8.10 -9.71
CA ARG A 61 -9.63 -7.39 -10.61
C ARG A 61 -9.47 -5.88 -10.56
N LEU A 62 -9.28 -5.32 -9.36
CA LEU A 62 -9.01 -3.88 -9.19
C LEU A 62 -7.67 -3.46 -9.81
N ASP A 63 -6.69 -4.36 -9.90
CA ASP A 63 -5.44 -4.18 -10.65
C ASP A 63 -5.60 -4.34 -12.17
N GLY A 64 -6.81 -4.66 -12.65
CA GLY A 64 -7.13 -4.79 -14.07
C GLY A 64 -6.86 -6.17 -14.66
N TYR A 65 -6.58 -7.18 -13.84
CA TYR A 65 -6.46 -8.55 -14.34
C TYR A 65 -7.83 -9.12 -14.69
N ASN A 66 -7.92 -9.81 -15.83
CA ASN A 66 -9.12 -10.56 -16.20
C ASN A 66 -9.21 -11.88 -15.40
N ASP A 67 -10.42 -12.44 -15.33
CA ASP A 67 -10.68 -13.68 -14.58
C ASP A 67 -9.83 -14.87 -15.09
N TYR A 68 -9.54 -14.91 -16.39
CA TYR A 68 -8.69 -15.94 -16.97
C TYR A 68 -7.27 -15.95 -16.36
N TYR A 69 -6.62 -14.80 -16.24
CA TYR A 69 -5.29 -14.71 -15.63
C TYR A 69 -5.36 -14.97 -14.12
N ILE A 70 -6.40 -14.48 -13.46
CA ILE A 70 -6.61 -14.71 -12.03
C ILE A 70 -6.73 -16.20 -11.72
N ASP A 71 -7.52 -16.96 -12.48
CA ASP A 71 -7.67 -18.40 -12.30
C ASP A 71 -6.35 -19.15 -12.55
N ASN A 72 -5.53 -18.70 -13.49
CA ASN A 72 -4.19 -19.27 -13.69
C ASN A 72 -3.26 -18.97 -12.50
N TYR A 73 -3.30 -17.77 -11.93
CA TYR A 73 -2.56 -17.46 -10.70
C TYR A 73 -3.03 -18.31 -9.52
N LEU A 74 -4.33 -18.51 -9.35
CA LEU A 74 -4.87 -19.38 -8.30
C LEU A 74 -4.39 -20.82 -8.43
N LYS A 75 -4.39 -21.36 -9.65
CA LYS A 75 -3.83 -22.71 -9.94
C LYS A 75 -2.34 -22.77 -9.65
N GLN A 76 -1.58 -21.76 -10.06
CA GLN A 76 -0.14 -21.68 -9.81
C GLN A 76 0.17 -21.69 -8.31
N VAL A 77 -0.64 -20.99 -7.53
CA VAL A 77 -0.44 -20.89 -6.08
C VAL A 77 -0.89 -22.16 -5.35
N ALA A 78 -1.98 -22.79 -5.77
CA ALA A 78 -2.50 -24.02 -5.18
C ALA A 78 -1.70 -25.29 -5.56
N ALA A 79 -0.88 -25.23 -6.60
CA ALA A 79 -0.04 -26.35 -7.06
C ALA A 79 1.33 -26.44 -6.35
N VAL A 80 1.60 -25.54 -5.39
CA VAL A 80 2.84 -25.49 -4.58
C VAL A 80 2.50 -25.88 -3.15
#